data_AF-X6PTT1-F1
#
_entry.id   AF-X6PTT1-F1
#
_cell.length_a   1.000
_cell.length_b   1.000
_cell.length_c   1.000
_cell.angle_alpha   90.00
_cell.angle_beta   90.00
_cell.angle_gamma   90.00
#
_symmetry.space_group_name_H-M   'P 1'
#
loop_
_entity.id
_entity.type
_entity.pdbx_description
1 polymer ?
#
loop_
_entity_poly.entity_id
_entity_poly.type
_entity_poly.pdbx_seq_one_letter_code
_entity_poly.pdbx_strand_id
1 'polypeptide(L)'
;MIYTDPHLVRTLQVILEFLGTFAFAISGIRHAAQKRFDWFGGYVCGFAVAIGGGTIRDTMLGVRPFWMANIMYVLCTGLALFLVILSRRWIQRLSNAWFVFDTLGLALFTIAGIQKTIALGHPFWVAVIMGCITGVAGGVIRDVLLNNIPVIFHKEIYAVASVGGGLIYWALFSLGLPLPVTVIVTFLAICLIRFIAVGYHISLPTLHDEDEKK
;
A
#
# COMPACT_ATOMS: atom_id res chain seq x y z
N MET A 1 -20.99 12.74 12.47
CA MET A 1 -19.86 11.82 12.16
C MET A 1 -20.34 10.40 12.44
N ILE A 2 -20.43 9.55 11.41
CA ILE A 2 -20.96 8.17 11.53
C ILE A 2 -20.03 7.24 12.34
N TYR A 3 -18.78 7.67 12.61
CA TYR A 3 -17.86 6.96 13.48
C TYR A 3 -17.81 7.65 14.85
N THR A 4 -18.72 7.24 15.73
CA THR A 4 -18.92 7.82 17.06
C THR A 4 -17.95 7.30 18.11
N ASP A 5 -17.13 6.28 17.80
CA ASP A 5 -16.15 5.70 18.72
C ASP A 5 -14.70 6.04 18.29
N PRO A 6 -14.08 7.07 18.92
CA PRO A 6 -12.69 7.45 18.64
C PRO A 6 -11.67 6.35 18.96
N HIS A 7 -11.97 5.46 19.91
CA HIS A 7 -11.07 4.36 20.26
C HIS A 7 -11.03 3.32 19.15
N LEU A 8 -12.18 2.99 18.56
CA LEU A 8 -12.26 2.07 17.42
C LEU A 8 -11.49 2.60 16.22
N VAL A 9 -11.68 3.88 15.87
CA VAL A 9 -10.98 4.53 14.74
C VAL A 9 -9.46 4.46 14.93
N ARG A 10 -8.97 4.85 16.13
CA ARG A 10 -7.54 4.83 16.42
C ARG A 10 -6.97 3.41 16.40
N THR A 11 -7.70 2.44 16.95
CA THR A 11 -7.25 1.04 16.99
C THR A 11 -7.14 0.45 15.59
N LEU A 12 -8.15 0.68 14.74
CA LEU A 12 -8.12 0.24 13.34
C LEU A 12 -6.99 0.91 12.56
N GLN A 13 -6.78 2.22 12.76
CA GLN A 13 -5.66 2.93 12.12
C GLN A 13 -4.31 2.27 12.46
N VAL A 14 -4.06 1.97 13.73
CA VAL A 14 -2.80 1.33 14.17
C VAL A 14 -2.66 -0.07 13.57
N ILE A 15 -3.74 -0.86 13.56
CA ILE A 15 -3.74 -2.20 12.96
C ILE A 15 -3.42 -2.13 11.46
N LEU A 16 -4.09 -1.23 10.73
CA LEU A 16 -3.88 -1.06 9.29
C LEU A 16 -2.45 -0.60 8.99
N GLU A 17 -1.93 0.38 9.73
CA GLU A 17 -0.55 0.86 9.54
C GLU A 17 0.48 -0.22 9.88
N PHE A 18 0.27 -1.01 10.93
CA PHE A 18 1.20 -2.09 11.30
C PHE A 18 1.19 -3.22 10.27
N LEU A 19 0.01 -3.70 9.87
CA LEU A 19 -0.12 -4.75 8.85
C LEU A 19 0.37 -4.28 7.48
N GLY A 20 0.07 -3.02 7.12
CA GLY A 20 0.55 -2.40 5.89
C GLY A 20 2.07 -2.31 5.87
N THR A 21 2.67 -1.82 6.97
CA THR A 21 4.13 -1.75 7.15
C THR A 21 4.75 -3.14 6.97
N PHE A 22 4.19 -4.15 7.62
CA PHE A 22 4.68 -5.52 7.53
C PHE A 22 4.61 -6.07 6.09
N ALA A 23 3.47 -5.91 5.42
CA ALA A 23 3.27 -6.39 4.05
C ALA A 23 4.23 -5.69 3.06
N PHE A 24 4.37 -4.37 3.14
CA PHE A 24 5.29 -3.62 2.29
C PHE A 24 6.76 -3.85 2.61
N ALA A 25 7.12 -4.05 3.88
CA ALA A 25 8.48 -4.45 4.26
C ALA A 25 8.85 -5.79 3.59
N ILE A 26 7.99 -6.82 3.70
CA ILE A 26 8.22 -8.11 3.03
C ILE A 26 8.37 -7.94 1.52
N SER A 27 7.48 -7.16 0.89
CA SER A 27 7.54 -6.86 -0.55
C SER A 27 8.88 -6.21 -0.93
N GLY A 28 9.30 -5.15 -0.24
CA GLY A 28 10.54 -4.42 -0.53
C GLY A 28 11.79 -5.27 -0.30
N ILE A 29 11.91 -5.91 0.87
CA ILE A 29 13.08 -6.74 1.24
C ILE A 29 13.31 -7.84 0.20
N ARG A 30 12.21 -8.46 -0.27
CA ARG A 30 12.36 -9.55 -1.23
C ARG A 30 12.76 -9.06 -2.62
N HIS A 31 12.20 -7.97 -3.11
CA HIS A 31 12.62 -7.43 -4.40
C HIS A 31 14.09 -6.97 -4.35
N ALA A 32 14.55 -6.44 -3.22
CA ALA A 32 15.98 -6.19 -2.97
C ALA A 32 16.82 -7.48 -3.00
N ALA A 33 16.31 -8.57 -2.42
CA ALA A 33 16.98 -9.87 -2.48
C ALA A 33 17.11 -10.42 -3.91
N GLN A 34 16.18 -10.11 -4.82
CA GLN A 34 16.29 -10.45 -6.25
C GLN A 34 17.41 -9.67 -6.94
N LYS A 35 17.65 -8.42 -6.52
CA LYS A 35 18.78 -7.58 -6.97
C LYS A 35 20.09 -7.89 -6.23
N ARG A 36 20.15 -8.98 -5.45
CA ARG A 36 21.32 -9.47 -4.70
C ARG A 36 21.89 -8.47 -3.70
N PHE A 37 21.05 -7.63 -3.11
CA PHE A 37 21.46 -6.78 -2.00
C PHE A 37 21.83 -7.64 -0.77
N ASP A 38 22.70 -7.12 0.08
CA ASP A 38 23.01 -7.73 1.38
C ASP A 38 21.83 -7.56 2.36
N TRP A 39 21.96 -8.11 3.56
CA TRP A 39 20.86 -8.08 4.54
C TRP A 39 20.51 -6.66 4.98
N PHE A 40 21.52 -5.80 5.12
CA PHE A 40 21.32 -4.40 5.49
C PHE A 40 20.64 -3.61 4.36
N GLY A 41 21.09 -3.76 3.11
CA GLY A 41 20.44 -3.15 1.94
C GLY A 41 19.00 -3.65 1.75
N GLY A 42 18.76 -4.94 1.99
CA GLY A 42 17.42 -5.51 2.02
C GLY A 42 16.53 -4.86 3.09
N TYR A 43 17.04 -4.72 4.31
CA TYR A 43 16.36 -4.04 5.41
C TYR A 43 16.01 -2.59 5.06
N VAL A 44 16.98 -1.81 4.60
CA VAL A 44 16.80 -0.39 4.25
C VAL A 44 15.78 -0.24 3.11
N CYS A 45 15.85 -1.08 2.09
CA CYS A 45 14.87 -1.09 1.01
C CYS A 45 13.46 -1.41 1.55
N GLY A 46 13.33 -2.46 2.37
CA GLY A 46 12.07 -2.82 3.02
C GLY A 46 11.48 -1.69 3.86
N PHE A 47 12.32 -1.08 4.68
CA PHE A 47 11.94 0.02 5.54
C PHE A 47 11.45 1.20 4.72
N ALA A 48 12.22 1.65 3.73
CA ALA A 48 11.87 2.77 2.85
C ALA A 48 10.51 2.55 2.14
N VAL A 49 10.26 1.32 1.69
CA VAL A 49 9.00 0.94 1.04
C VAL A 49 7.84 0.95 2.02
N ALA A 50 8.04 0.44 3.24
CA ALA A 50 7.02 0.35 4.27
C ALA A 50 6.60 1.72 4.84
N ILE A 51 7.56 2.63 5.07
CA ILE A 51 7.27 3.94 5.67
C ILE A 51 7.03 5.05 4.64
N GLY A 52 7.47 4.85 3.39
CA GLY A 52 7.57 5.93 2.40
C GLY A 52 6.24 6.61 2.09
N GLY A 53 5.20 5.82 1.77
CA GLY A 53 3.87 6.36 1.48
C GLY A 53 3.24 7.08 2.67
N GLY A 54 3.30 6.49 3.86
CA GLY A 54 2.82 7.12 5.09
C GLY A 54 3.60 8.38 5.45
N THR A 55 4.90 8.44 5.16
CA THR A 55 5.73 9.63 5.37
C THR A 55 5.31 10.76 4.43
N ILE A 56 5.16 10.48 3.13
CA ILE A 56 4.70 11.49 2.15
C ILE A 56 3.32 12.02 2.53
N ARG A 57 2.38 11.12 2.89
CA ARG A 57 1.05 11.51 3.37
C ARG A 57 1.16 12.44 4.58
N ASP A 58 1.90 12.02 5.60
CA ASP A 58 1.96 12.74 6.87
C ASP A 58 2.63 14.11 6.71
N THR A 59 3.68 14.22 5.90
CA THR A 59 4.31 15.51 5.61
C THR A 59 3.39 16.44 4.81
N MET A 60 2.65 15.93 3.82
CA MET A 60 1.67 16.72 3.06
C MET A 60 0.51 17.19 3.94
N LEU A 61 0.10 16.39 4.93
CA LEU A 61 -0.94 16.74 5.90
C LEU A 61 -0.42 17.59 7.07
N GLY A 62 0.88 17.92 7.10
CA GLY A 62 1.47 18.77 8.13
C GLY A 62 1.60 18.10 9.50
N VAL A 63 1.63 16.77 9.56
CA VAL A 63 1.74 15.99 10.81
C VAL A 63 3.04 15.19 10.87
N ARG A 64 3.46 14.81 12.09
CA ARG A 64 4.63 13.96 12.29
C ARG A 64 4.41 12.59 11.60
N PRO A 65 5.37 12.10 10.79
CA PRO A 65 5.31 10.76 10.20
C PRO A 65 5.05 9.68 11.24
N PHE A 66 4.08 8.80 10.96
CA PHE A 66 3.56 7.79 11.90
C PHE A 66 4.66 6.92 12.53
N TRP A 67 5.64 6.49 11.73
CA TRP A 67 6.73 5.63 12.17
C TRP A 67 7.68 6.32 13.15
N MET A 68 7.81 7.66 13.07
CA MET A 68 8.64 8.40 14.01
C MET A 68 8.02 8.44 15.40
N ALA A 69 6.71 8.22 15.54
CA ALA A 69 6.02 8.25 16.82
C ALA A 69 6.19 6.94 17.61
N ASN A 70 6.55 5.83 16.95
CA ASN A 70 6.62 4.53 17.60
C ASN A 70 7.72 3.63 16.97
N ILE A 71 8.65 3.16 17.79
CA ILE A 71 9.74 2.25 17.39
C ILE A 71 9.23 0.92 16.79
N MET A 72 7.98 0.54 17.08
CA MET A 72 7.38 -0.72 16.61
C MET A 72 7.42 -0.90 15.10
N TYR A 73 7.38 0.18 14.30
CA TYR A 73 7.46 0.06 12.83
C TYR A 73 8.87 -0.32 12.33
N VAL A 74 9.90 0.14 13.05
CA VAL A 74 11.30 -0.25 12.81
C VAL A 74 11.51 -1.73 13.16
N LEU A 75 10.99 -2.15 14.32
CA LEU A 75 11.01 -3.55 14.77
C LEU A 75 10.19 -4.47 13.85
N CYS A 76 9.03 -4.02 13.38
CA CYS A 76 8.17 -4.73 12.43
C CYS A 76 8.91 -5.03 11.12
N THR A 77 9.67 -4.06 10.61
CA THR A 77 10.52 -4.26 9.43
C THR A 77 11.65 -5.27 9.71
N GLY A 78 12.23 -5.24 10.92
CA GLY A 78 13.24 -6.22 11.32
C GLY A 78 12.69 -7.64 11.40
N LEU A 79 11.47 -7.79 11.93
CA LEU A 79 10.74 -9.05 11.94
C LEU A 79 10.44 -9.53 10.51
N ALA A 80 10.00 -8.64 9.62
CA ALA A 80 9.78 -8.96 8.21
C ALA A 80 11.06 -9.49 7.54
N LEU A 81 12.22 -8.86 7.80
CA LEU A 81 13.52 -9.34 7.31
C LEU A 81 13.84 -10.73 7.84
N PHE A 82 13.71 -10.94 9.14
CA PHE A 82 13.97 -12.23 9.78
C PHE A 82 13.13 -13.34 9.14
N LEU A 83 11.83 -13.08 8.90
CA LEU A 83 10.94 -14.02 8.24
C LEU A 83 11.34 -14.29 6.79
N VAL A 84 11.71 -13.27 6.01
CA VAL A 84 12.19 -13.46 4.63
C VAL A 84 13.48 -14.31 4.60
N ILE A 85 14.38 -14.14 5.56
CA ILE A 85 15.60 -14.95 5.68
C ILE A 85 15.26 -16.40 6.02
N LEU A 86 14.42 -16.63 7.03
CA LEU A 86 14.04 -17.97 7.49
C LEU A 86 13.34 -18.76 6.40
N SER A 87 12.43 -18.11 5.68
CA SER A 87 11.62 -18.74 4.66
C SER A 87 12.32 -18.86 3.30
N ARG A 88 13.59 -18.41 3.16
CA ARG A 88 14.35 -18.39 1.90
C ARG A 88 14.30 -19.70 1.09
N ARG A 89 14.31 -20.87 1.76
CA ARG A 89 14.29 -22.19 1.11
C ARG A 89 12.94 -22.56 0.48
N TRP A 90 11.83 -22.19 1.14
CA TRP A 90 10.48 -22.46 0.66
C TRP A 90 10.04 -21.49 -0.44
N ILE A 91 10.62 -20.31 -0.38
CA ILE A 91 10.17 -19.12 -1.08
C ILE A 91 10.74 -18.99 -2.51
N GLN A 92 11.77 -19.76 -2.87
CA GLN A 92 12.31 -19.77 -4.24
C GLN A 92 11.31 -20.29 -5.28
N ARG A 93 10.29 -21.05 -4.89
CA ARG A 93 9.25 -21.58 -5.80
C ARG A 93 8.07 -20.65 -6.04
N LEU A 94 7.88 -19.61 -5.22
CA LEU A 94 6.77 -18.66 -5.37
C LEU A 94 7.28 -17.34 -5.97
N SER A 95 7.34 -17.27 -7.30
CA SER A 95 7.55 -16.01 -8.02
C SER A 95 6.42 -15.00 -7.75
N ASN A 96 5.18 -15.49 -7.52
CA ASN A 96 3.99 -14.64 -7.42
C ASN A 96 3.59 -14.23 -5.99
N ALA A 97 4.22 -14.75 -4.93
CA ALA A 97 3.83 -14.44 -3.54
C ALA A 97 4.02 -12.95 -3.17
N TRP A 98 4.93 -12.25 -3.82
CA TRP A 98 5.28 -10.85 -3.49
C TRP A 98 4.24 -9.87 -3.99
N PHE A 99 3.61 -10.20 -5.11
CA PHE A 99 2.47 -9.47 -5.63
C PHE A 99 1.32 -9.46 -4.63
N VAL A 100 1.14 -10.56 -3.89
CA VAL A 100 0.14 -10.64 -2.82
C VAL A 100 0.46 -9.61 -1.74
N PHE A 101 1.68 -9.63 -1.18
CA PHE A 101 2.08 -8.67 -0.15
C PHE A 101 2.03 -7.21 -0.62
N ASP A 102 2.40 -6.95 -1.87
CA ASP A 102 2.25 -5.63 -2.49
C ASP A 102 0.79 -5.18 -2.58
N THR A 103 -0.10 -6.08 -2.99
CA THR A 103 -1.55 -5.82 -3.07
C THR A 103 -2.18 -5.61 -1.70
N LEU A 104 -1.78 -6.42 -0.71
CA LEU A 104 -2.21 -6.27 0.68
C LEU A 104 -1.74 -4.93 1.26
N GLY A 105 -0.46 -4.58 1.05
CA GLY A 105 0.11 -3.30 1.48
C GLY A 105 -0.63 -2.12 0.84
N LEU A 106 -0.87 -2.17 -0.47
CA LEU A 106 -1.65 -1.16 -1.20
C LEU A 106 -3.03 -0.96 -0.57
N ALA A 107 -3.78 -2.04 -0.35
CA ALA A 107 -5.14 -1.97 0.19
C ALA A 107 -5.16 -1.37 1.61
N LEU A 108 -4.29 -1.87 2.49
CA LEU A 108 -4.20 -1.42 3.88
C LEU A 108 -3.80 0.05 3.99
N PHE A 109 -2.76 0.47 3.25
CA PHE A 109 -2.31 1.85 3.29
C PHE A 109 -3.22 2.83 2.56
N THR A 110 -3.96 2.37 1.54
CA THR A 110 -5.02 3.19 0.93
C THR A 110 -6.07 3.54 1.98
N ILE A 111 -6.57 2.55 2.73
CA ILE A 111 -7.58 2.76 3.75
C ILE A 111 -7.03 3.60 4.91
N ALA A 112 -5.82 3.31 5.39
CA ALA A 112 -5.17 4.08 6.45
C ALA A 112 -4.92 5.54 6.04
N GLY A 113 -4.62 5.79 4.76
CA GLY A 113 -4.48 7.14 4.21
C GLY A 113 -5.80 7.90 4.18
N ILE A 114 -6.87 7.25 3.70
CA ILE A 114 -8.23 7.83 3.69
C ILE A 114 -8.67 8.18 5.11
N GLN A 115 -8.57 7.22 6.04
CA GLN A 115 -9.02 7.40 7.42
C GLN A 115 -8.30 8.53 8.13
N LYS A 116 -6.97 8.58 8.03
CA LYS A 116 -6.19 9.65 8.65
C LYS A 116 -6.52 11.02 8.07
N THR A 117 -6.69 11.10 6.76
CA THR A 117 -7.01 12.36 6.07
C THR A 117 -8.39 12.90 6.47
N ILE A 118 -9.40 12.03 6.55
CA ILE A 118 -10.74 12.39 7.05
C ILE A 118 -10.68 12.80 8.52
N ALA A 119 -9.92 12.07 9.35
CA ALA A 119 -9.76 12.38 10.76
C ALA A 119 -9.11 13.75 11.02
N LEU A 120 -8.29 14.24 10.09
CA LEU A 120 -7.72 15.59 10.10
C LEU A 120 -8.67 16.67 9.52
N GLY A 121 -9.91 16.31 9.17
CA GLY A 121 -10.94 17.25 8.74
C GLY A 121 -10.92 17.62 7.25
N HIS A 122 -10.13 16.93 6.43
CA HIS A 122 -10.09 17.18 4.99
C HIS A 122 -11.29 16.57 4.26
N PRO A 123 -11.70 17.13 3.11
CA PRO A 123 -12.81 16.60 2.32
C PRO A 123 -12.48 15.24 1.68
N PHE A 124 -13.51 14.46 1.36
CA PHE A 124 -13.37 13.09 0.86
C PHE A 124 -12.51 12.95 -0.39
N TRP A 125 -12.58 13.88 -1.33
CA TRP A 125 -11.76 13.84 -2.54
C TRP A 125 -10.25 13.93 -2.22
N VAL A 126 -9.86 14.74 -1.22
CA VAL A 126 -8.48 14.78 -0.71
C VAL A 126 -8.13 13.46 -0.06
N ALA A 127 -9.05 12.87 0.71
CA ALA A 127 -8.84 11.59 1.37
C ALA A 127 -8.59 10.44 0.38
N VAL A 128 -9.32 10.39 -0.74
CA VAL A 128 -9.10 9.40 -1.80
C VAL A 128 -7.73 9.57 -2.45
N ILE A 129 -7.33 10.80 -2.76
CA ILE A 129 -6.01 11.10 -3.35
C ILE A 129 -4.90 10.73 -2.35
N MET A 130 -5.02 11.14 -1.09
CA MET A 130 -4.06 10.81 -0.04
C MET A 130 -3.98 9.31 0.21
N GLY A 131 -5.11 8.60 0.19
CA GLY A 131 -5.15 7.14 0.21
C GLY A 131 -4.32 6.53 -0.91
N CYS A 132 -4.55 6.98 -2.15
CA CYS A 132 -3.80 6.53 -3.31
C CYS A 132 -2.30 6.79 -3.19
N ILE A 133 -1.89 8.00 -2.82
CA ILE A 133 -0.49 8.34 -2.59
C ILE A 133 0.13 7.44 -1.52
N THR A 134 -0.56 7.25 -0.39
CA THR A 134 -0.09 6.42 0.72
C THR A 134 0.12 4.97 0.28
N GLY A 135 -0.83 4.42 -0.48
CA GLY A 135 -0.77 3.05 -0.96
C GLY A 135 0.28 2.84 -2.06
N VAL A 136 0.37 3.74 -3.03
CA VAL A 136 1.18 3.53 -4.23
C VAL A 136 2.64 3.94 -4.04
N ALA A 137 2.91 4.97 -3.24
CA ALA A 137 4.25 5.55 -3.16
C ALA A 137 5.31 4.58 -2.61
N GLY A 138 4.92 3.64 -1.73
CA GLY A 138 5.82 2.57 -1.28
C GLY A 138 6.34 1.71 -2.45
N GLY A 139 5.45 1.28 -3.34
CA GLY A 139 5.80 0.55 -4.56
C GLY A 139 6.66 1.38 -5.52
N VAL A 140 6.38 2.68 -5.65
CA VAL A 140 7.20 3.59 -6.48
C VAL A 140 8.61 3.71 -5.92
N ILE A 141 8.76 3.94 -4.60
CA ILE A 141 10.06 4.01 -3.94
C ILE A 141 10.83 2.70 -4.12
N ARG A 142 10.16 1.55 -3.96
CA ARG A 142 10.75 0.23 -4.21
C ARG A 142 11.36 0.17 -5.61
N ASP A 143 10.56 0.48 -6.61
CA ASP A 143 10.94 0.27 -8.00
C ASP A 143 12.08 1.23 -8.39
N VAL A 144 12.04 2.49 -7.93
CA VAL A 144 13.13 3.46 -8.13
C VAL A 144 14.43 3.01 -7.46
N LEU A 145 14.39 2.59 -6.18
CA LEU A 145 15.58 2.11 -5.47
C LEU A 145 16.21 0.88 -6.13
N LEU A 146 15.39 0.06 -6.79
CA LEU A 146 15.84 -1.14 -7.49
C LEU A 146 16.15 -0.90 -8.98
N ASN A 147 16.12 0.36 -9.42
CA ASN A 147 16.35 0.78 -10.80
C ASN A 147 15.42 0.06 -11.79
N ASN A 148 14.13 0.01 -11.48
CA ASN A 148 13.07 -0.49 -12.34
C ASN A 148 12.10 0.66 -12.65
N ILE A 149 11.40 0.59 -13.78
CA ILE A 149 10.28 1.50 -14.06
C ILE A 149 9.16 1.20 -13.05
N PRO A 150 8.65 2.19 -12.30
CA PRO A 150 7.58 1.95 -11.34
C PRO A 150 6.32 1.31 -11.94
N VAL A 151 5.72 0.37 -11.19
CA VAL A 151 4.51 -0.38 -11.60
C VAL A 151 3.36 0.55 -12.01
N ILE A 152 3.23 1.71 -11.35
CA ILE A 152 2.20 2.71 -11.69
C ILE A 152 2.27 3.17 -13.17
N PHE A 153 3.45 3.18 -13.80
CA PHE A 153 3.61 3.72 -15.16
C PHE A 153 3.41 2.70 -16.28
N HIS A 154 3.34 1.40 -15.98
CA HIS A 154 3.27 0.35 -17.01
C HIS A 154 2.33 -0.81 -16.67
N LYS A 155 1.64 -0.75 -15.53
CA LYS A 155 0.54 -1.66 -15.14
C LYS A 155 -0.55 -0.83 -14.46
N GLU A 156 -1.41 -0.22 -15.27
CA GLU A 156 -2.19 0.95 -14.83
C GLU A 156 -3.27 0.65 -13.77
N ILE A 157 -3.64 -0.61 -13.55
CA ILE A 157 -4.65 -0.99 -12.56
C ILE A 157 -4.12 -0.88 -11.10
N TYR A 158 -2.84 -0.57 -10.90
CA TYR A 158 -2.30 -0.38 -9.55
C TYR A 158 -2.92 0.83 -8.83
N ALA A 159 -2.81 2.02 -9.40
CA ALA A 159 -3.36 3.24 -8.83
C ALA A 159 -4.89 3.28 -8.94
N VAL A 160 -5.43 2.79 -10.06
CA VAL A 160 -6.88 2.73 -10.29
C VAL A 160 -7.59 1.86 -9.27
N ALA A 161 -7.00 0.72 -8.86
CA ALA A 161 -7.58 -0.11 -7.81
C ALA A 161 -7.67 0.64 -6.48
N SER A 162 -6.65 1.44 -6.14
CA SER A 162 -6.65 2.27 -4.92
C SER A 162 -7.71 3.36 -4.98
N VAL A 163 -7.80 4.10 -6.09
CA VAL A 163 -8.83 5.13 -6.30
C VAL A 163 -10.24 4.52 -6.27
N GLY A 164 -10.45 3.41 -6.98
CA GLY A 164 -11.73 2.68 -6.98
C GLY A 164 -12.11 2.20 -5.58
N GLY A 165 -11.15 1.68 -4.81
CA GLY A 165 -11.34 1.36 -3.39
C GLY A 165 -11.71 2.58 -2.56
N GLY A 166 -11.09 3.73 -2.80
CA GLY A 166 -11.42 4.98 -2.13
C GLY A 166 -12.83 5.48 -2.43
N LEU A 167 -13.31 5.31 -3.67
CA LEU A 167 -14.70 5.62 -4.05
C LEU A 167 -15.69 4.67 -3.38
N ILE A 168 -15.36 3.38 -3.30
CA ILE A 168 -16.16 2.39 -2.55
C ILE A 168 -16.22 2.77 -1.08
N TYR A 169 -15.07 3.11 -0.47
CA TYR A 169 -15.02 3.57 0.92
C TYR A 169 -15.94 4.78 1.14
N TRP A 170 -15.88 5.76 0.24
CA TRP A 170 -16.74 6.95 0.31
C TRP A 170 -18.23 6.62 0.16
N ALA A 171 -18.59 5.72 -0.75
CA ALA A 171 -19.97 5.28 -0.92
C ALA A 171 -20.51 4.57 0.34
N LEU A 172 -19.75 3.62 0.89
CA LEU A 172 -20.11 2.88 2.11
C LEU A 172 -20.21 3.82 3.32
N PHE A 173 -19.28 4.79 3.43
CA PHE A 173 -19.34 5.84 4.44
C PHE A 173 -20.60 6.68 4.30
N SER A 174 -20.94 7.10 3.08
CA SER A 174 -22.11 7.95 2.80
C SER A 174 -23.43 7.22 3.08
N LEU A 175 -23.44 5.90 2.94
CA LEU A 175 -24.58 5.03 3.30
C LEU A 175 -24.72 4.79 4.82
N GLY A 176 -23.82 5.32 5.65
CA GLY A 176 -23.91 5.15 7.10
C GLY A 176 -23.45 3.79 7.62
N LEU A 177 -22.70 3.01 6.82
CA LEU A 177 -22.28 1.68 7.25
C LEU A 177 -21.21 1.73 8.36
N PRO A 178 -21.17 0.71 9.25
CA PRO A 178 -20.17 0.64 10.31
C PRO A 178 -18.73 0.68 9.79
N LEU A 179 -17.83 1.29 10.57
CA LEU A 179 -16.41 1.42 10.20
C LEU A 179 -15.74 0.08 9.89
N PRO A 180 -15.90 -0.98 10.70
CA PRO A 180 -15.23 -2.26 10.42
C PRO A 180 -15.70 -2.87 9.10
N VAL A 181 -17.00 -2.76 8.80
CA VAL A 181 -17.59 -3.24 7.55
C VAL A 181 -17.03 -2.45 6.37
N THR A 182 -16.97 -1.12 6.48
CA THR A 182 -16.42 -0.23 5.46
C THR A 182 -14.96 -0.59 5.14
N VAL A 183 -14.13 -0.81 6.17
CA VAL A 183 -12.73 -1.21 6.04
C VAL A 183 -12.60 -2.57 5.36
N ILE A 184 -13.33 -3.59 5.82
CA ILE A 184 -13.23 -4.95 5.29
C ILE A 184 -13.68 -5.00 3.82
N VAL A 185 -14.82 -4.40 3.50
CA VAL A 185 -15.34 -4.40 2.12
C VAL A 185 -14.40 -3.64 1.19
N THR A 186 -13.89 -2.48 1.61
CA THR A 186 -12.92 -1.71 0.80
C THR A 186 -11.64 -2.50 0.57
N PHE A 187 -11.12 -3.15 1.61
CA PHE A 187 -9.90 -3.96 1.53
C PHE A 187 -10.07 -5.12 0.55
N LEU A 188 -11.18 -5.86 0.65
CA LEU A 188 -11.49 -6.96 -0.26
C LEU A 188 -11.69 -6.47 -1.68
N ALA A 189 -12.34 -5.33 -1.89
CA ALA A 189 -12.53 -4.75 -3.21
C ALA A 189 -11.21 -4.38 -3.88
N ILE A 190 -10.30 -3.68 -3.18
CA ILE A 190 -8.96 -3.35 -3.73
C ILE A 190 -8.20 -4.62 -4.08
N CYS A 191 -8.19 -5.61 -3.18
CA CYS A 191 -7.54 -6.90 -3.44
C CYS A 191 -8.13 -7.60 -4.66
N LEU A 192 -9.47 -7.67 -4.76
CA LEU A 192 -10.17 -8.33 -5.85
C LEU A 192 -9.86 -7.66 -7.19
N ILE A 193 -9.94 -6.33 -7.27
CA ILE A 193 -9.61 -5.57 -8.49
C ILE A 193 -8.18 -5.90 -8.94
N ARG A 194 -7.23 -5.92 -7.99
CA ARG A 194 -5.82 -6.24 -8.26
C ARG A 194 -5.59 -7.67 -8.72
N PHE A 195 -6.24 -8.65 -8.08
CA PHE A 195 -6.10 -10.06 -8.46
C PHE A 195 -6.74 -10.35 -9.82
N ILE A 196 -7.92 -9.78 -10.10
CA ILE A 196 -8.57 -9.90 -11.41
C ILE A 196 -7.69 -9.24 -12.49
N ALA A 197 -7.22 -8.02 -12.24
CA ALA A 197 -6.36 -7.31 -13.18
C ALA A 197 -5.12 -8.10 -13.59
N VAL A 198 -4.45 -8.71 -12.62
CA VAL A 198 -3.25 -9.51 -12.90
C VAL A 198 -3.57 -10.89 -13.47
N GLY A 199 -4.65 -11.53 -13.02
CA GLY A 199 -5.07 -12.84 -13.53
C GLY A 199 -5.53 -12.78 -14.99
N TYR A 200 -6.17 -11.69 -15.40
CA TYR A 200 -6.66 -11.48 -16.77
C TYR A 200 -5.77 -10.57 -17.62
N HIS A 201 -4.58 -10.17 -17.12
CA HIS A 201 -3.66 -9.27 -17.82
C HIS A 201 -4.30 -7.97 -18.32
N ILE A 202 -5.25 -7.43 -17.56
CA ILE A 202 -5.97 -6.21 -17.93
C ILE A 202 -5.02 -5.01 -17.81
N SER A 203 -4.98 -4.19 -18.84
CA SER A 203 -4.25 -2.91 -18.92
C SER A 203 -5.20 -1.82 -19.40
N LEU A 204 -4.93 -0.57 -19.02
CA LEU A 204 -5.56 0.59 -19.61
C LEU A 204 -4.93 0.87 -20.99
N PRO A 205 -5.62 1.63 -21.86
CA PRO A 205 -5.04 2.05 -23.14
C PRO A 205 -3.78 2.90 -22.89
N THR A 206 -2.73 2.60 -23.64
CA THR A 206 -1.46 3.33 -23.57
C THR A 206 -1.61 4.70 -24.23
N LEU A 207 -0.88 5.71 -23.71
CA LEU A 207 -0.85 7.07 -24.29
C LEU A 207 -0.26 7.12 -25.71
N HIS A 208 0.39 6.05 -26.17
CA HIS A 208 0.88 5.93 -27.53
C HIS A 208 -0.19 5.26 -28.40
N ASP A 209 -1.15 6.07 -28.85
CA ASP A 209 -1.98 5.81 -30.03
C ASP A 209 -1.37 6.63 -31.19
N GLU A 210 -0.27 6.14 -31.77
CA GLU A 210 0.19 6.57 -33.10
C GLU A 210 0.63 5.34 -33.90
N ASP A 211 -0.26 4.89 -34.79
CA ASP A 211 0.01 4.22 -36.07
C ASP A 211 1.29 3.35 -36.21
N GLU A 212 1.22 2.06 -35.88
CA GLU A 212 1.97 1.03 -36.62
C GLU A 212 1.10 0.45 -37.75
N LYS A 213 0.81 1.32 -38.73
CA LYS A 213 0.79 0.89 -40.13
C LYS A 213 2.05 1.41 -40.80
N LYS A 214 3.11 0.61 -40.79
CA LYS A 214 4.00 0.40 -41.94
C LYS A 214 4.94 -0.79 -41.73
#